data_AF-A0A391NV04-F1
#
_entry.id   AF-A0A391NV04-F1
#
_cell.length_a   1.000
_cell.length_b   1.000
_cell.length_c   1.000
_cell.angle_alpha   90.00
_cell.angle_beta   90.00
_cell.angle_gamma   90.00
#
_symmetry.space_group_name_H-M   'P 1'
#
loop_
_entity.id
_entity.type
_entity.pdbx_description
1 polymer ?
#
loop_
_entity_poly.entity_id
_entity_poly.type
_entity_poly.pdbx_seq_one_letter_code
_entity_poly.pdbx_strand_id
1 'polypeptide(L)' 'SYDYVCDVRTAVAKAYPEAMFEDVDSNVRNAFEVTVDGTLVFSKLAKHHYPTPAHIVGQIRRMK' A
#
# COMPACT_ATOMS: atom_id res chain seq x y z
N SER A 1 -13.93 -4.44 -2.50
CA SER A 1 -13.10 -3.24 -2.30
C SER A 1 -12.33 -3.30 -0.98
N TYR A 2 -12.97 -3.73 0.12
CA TYR A 2 -12.33 -3.83 1.43
C TYR A 2 -11.43 -5.08 1.59
N ASP A 3 -11.88 -6.23 1.07
CA ASP A 3 -11.13 -7.50 1.15
C ASP A 3 -9.74 -7.41 0.49
N TYR A 4 -9.65 -6.66 -0.61
CA TYR A 4 -8.41 -6.47 -1.37
C TYR A 4 -7.34 -5.69 -0.58
N VAL A 5 -7.76 -4.70 0.22
CA VAL A 5 -6.86 -3.90 1.06
C VAL A 5 -6.35 -4.74 2.23
N CYS A 6 -7.21 -5.59 2.81
CA CYS A 6 -6.81 -6.55 3.84
C CYS A 6 -5.74 -7.54 3.35
N ASP A 7 -5.89 -8.06 2.13
CA ASP A 7 -4.91 -8.99 1.54
C ASP A 7 -3.54 -8.32 1.32
N VAL A 8 -3.54 -7.09 0.79
CA VAL A 8 -2.30 -6.31 0.60
C VAL A 8 -1.62 -6.03 1.93
N ARG A 9 -2.37 -5.57 2.93
CA ARG A 9 -1.83 -5.29 4.27
C ARG A 9 -1.20 -6.52 4.89
N THR A 10 -1.91 -7.65 4.89
CA THR A 10 -1.44 -8.90 5.49
C THR A 10 -0.17 -9.41 4.83
N ALA A 11 -0.14 -9.44 3.49
CA ALA A 11 1.01 -9.95 2.75
C ALA A 11 2.23 -9.03 2.88
N VAL A 12 2.04 -7.71 2.81
CA VAL A 12 3.14 -6.74 2.91
C VAL A 12 3.68 -6.69 4.34
N ALA A 13 2.82 -6.67 5.36
CA ALA A 13 3.26 -6.68 6.76
C ALA A 13 4.03 -7.96 7.15
N LYS A 14 3.69 -9.10 6.53
CA LYS A 14 4.44 -10.36 6.72
C LYS A 14 5.87 -10.29 6.15
N ALA A 15 6.06 -9.58 5.03
CA ALA A 15 7.34 -9.45 4.36
C ALA A 15 8.18 -8.26 4.88
N TYR A 16 7.50 -7.20 5.31
CA TYR A 16 8.04 -5.91 5.73
C TYR A 16 7.27 -5.44 6.97
N PRO A 17 7.63 -5.89 8.18
CA PRO A 17 6.97 -5.49 9.41
C PRO A 17 7.09 -3.98 9.70
N GLU A 18 8.04 -3.29 9.06
CA GLU A 18 8.21 -1.84 9.09
C GLU A 18 7.17 -1.06 8.24
N ALA A 19 6.37 -1.75 7.42
CA ALA A 19 5.43 -1.11 6.52
C ALA A 19 4.25 -0.49 7.28
N MET A 20 3.97 0.78 6.97
CA MET A 20 2.83 1.54 7.47
C MET A 20 1.79 1.70 6.36
N PHE A 21 0.51 1.59 6.72
CA PHE A 21 -0.61 1.69 5.80
C PHE A 21 -1.58 2.77 6.27
N GLU A 22 -1.90 3.71 5.39
CA GLU A 22 -2.84 4.79 5.69
C GLU A 22 -4.04 4.70 4.75
N ASP A 23 -5.24 4.59 5.33
CA ASP A 23 -6.50 4.79 4.61
C ASP A 23 -7.00 6.19 4.92
N VAL A 24 -7.16 7.04 3.90
CA VAL A 24 -7.84 8.34 4.08
C VAL A 24 -9.21 8.24 3.43
N ASP A 25 -10.24 8.13 4.27
CA ASP A 25 -11.63 8.19 3.84
C ASP A 25 -12.01 9.65 3.53
N SER A 26 -11.42 10.18 2.45
CA SER A 26 -11.86 11.44 1.87
C SER A 26 -13.07 11.15 1.00
N ASN A 27 -14.18 11.87 1.29
CA ASN A 27 -15.54 11.79 0.73
C ASN A 27 -15.72 11.61 -0.79
N VAL A 28 -14.64 11.48 -1.58
CA VAL A 28 -14.69 11.39 -3.04
C VAL A 28 -13.88 10.21 -3.61
N ARG A 29 -12.82 9.69 -2.96
CA ARG A 29 -11.91 8.72 -3.63
C ARG A 29 -11.23 7.63 -2.79
N ASN A 30 -11.43 7.55 -1.48
CA ASN A 30 -10.78 6.59 -0.56
C ASN A 30 -9.27 6.45 -0.86
N ALA A 31 -8.44 7.30 -0.26
CA ALA A 31 -7.00 7.18 -0.43
C ALA A 31 -6.49 5.89 0.25
N PHE A 32 -5.50 5.26 -0.38
CA PHE A 32 -4.76 4.14 0.18
C PHE A 32 -3.29 4.38 -0.10
N GLU A 33 -2.49 4.50 0.95
CA GLU A 33 -1.07 4.76 0.86
C GLU A 33 -0.27 3.72 1.64
N VAL A 34 0.90 3.38 1.09
CA VAL A 34 1.84 2.43 1.69
C VAL A 34 3.19 3.12 1.80
N THR A 35 3.71 3.16 3.02
CA THR A 35 4.98 3.79 3.37
C THR A 35 5.86 2.77 4.07
N VAL A 36 7.15 2.73 3.74
CA VAL A 36 8.15 1.83 4.32
C VAL A 36 9.36 2.64 4.70
N ASP A 37 9.81 2.58 5.95
CA ASP A 37 10.95 3.36 6.46
C ASP A 37 10.85 4.87 6.14
N GLY A 38 9.64 5.43 6.22
CA GLY A 38 9.37 6.84 5.91
C GLY A 38 9.34 7.18 4.41
N THR A 39 9.54 6.22 3.52
CA THR A 39 9.47 6.40 2.06
C THR A 39 8.11 5.95 1.52
N LEU A 40 7.43 6.83 0.76
CA LEU A 40 6.17 6.49 0.09
C LEU A 40 6.44 5.49 -1.05
N VAL A 41 5.93 4.28 -0.91
CA VAL A 41 6.07 3.20 -1.90
C VAL A 41 4.94 3.24 -2.92
N PHE A 42 3.72 3.53 -2.44
CA PHE A 42 2.52 3.52 -3.26
C PHE A 42 1.48 4.51 -2.76
N SER A 43 0.82 5.22 -3.68
CA SER A 43 -0.38 6.01 -3.42
C SER A 43 -1.44 5.71 -4.48
N LYS A 44 -2.62 5.26 -4.03
CA LYS A 44 -3.79 5.01 -4.88
C LYS A 44 -4.23 6.28 -5.59
N LEU A 45 -4.12 7.44 -4.94
CA LEU A 45 -4.51 8.72 -5.55
C LEU A 45 -3.61 9.08 -6.73
N ALA A 46 -2.31 8.82 -6.63
CA ALA A 46 -1.36 9.05 -7.71
C ALA A 46 -1.51 8.04 -8.86
N LYS A 47 -1.87 6.80 -8.54
CA LYS A 47 -1.91 5.69 -9.51
C LYS A 47 -3.30 5.41 -10.10
N HIS A 48 -4.36 5.97 -9.50
CA HIS A 48 -5.76 5.78 -9.88
C HIS A 48 -6.24 4.31 -9.91
N HIS A 49 -5.55 3.39 -9.23
CA HIS A 49 -5.95 1.98 -9.09
C HIS A 49 -5.55 1.43 -7.72
N TYR A 50 -6.16 0.31 -7.30
CA TYR A 50 -5.73 -0.42 -6.11
C TYR A 50 -4.50 -1.29 -6.43
N PRO A 51 -3.50 -1.36 -5.54
CA PRO A 51 -2.33 -2.18 -5.76
C PRO A 51 -2.63 -3.66 -5.50
N THR A 52 -1.80 -4.54 -6.05
CA THR A 52 -1.77 -5.96 -5.66
C THR A 52 -0.62 -6.20 -4.66
N PRO A 53 -0.67 -7.26 -3.84
CA PRO A 53 0.41 -7.57 -2.91
C PRO A 53 1.78 -7.70 -3.61
N ALA A 54 1.80 -8.39 -4.75
CA ALA A 54 3.02 -8.58 -5.55
C ALA A 54 3.59 -7.24 -6.08
N HIS A 55 2.73 -6.29 -6.43
CA HIS A 55 3.15 -4.97 -6.89
C HIS A 55 3.87 -4.21 -5.77
N ILE A 56 3.28 -4.12 -4.57
CA ILE A 56 3.89 -3.43 -3.43
C ILE A 56 5.20 -4.09 -3.02
N VAL A 57 5.22 -5.41 -2.84
CA VAL A 57 6.44 -6.15 -2.49
C VAL A 57 7.52 -5.95 -3.55
N GLY A 58 7.15 -5.98 -4.83
CA GLY A 58 8.08 -5.71 -5.94
C GLY A 58 8.65 -4.29 -5.92
N GLN A 59 7.85 -3.28 -5.58
CA GLN A 59 8.34 -1.90 -5.44
C GLN A 59 9.29 -1.75 -4.26
N ILE A 60 8.96 -2.30 -3.09
CA ILE A 60 9.83 -2.25 -1.90
C ILE A 60 11.19 -2.90 -2.22
N ARG A 61 11.18 -4.06 -2.90
CA ARG A 61 12.42 -4.75 -3.32
C ARG A 61 13.29 -3.96 -4.30
N ARG A 62 12.72 -3.02 -5.06
CA ARG A 62 13.47 -2.18 -6.01
C ARG A 62 14.05 -0.93 -5.36
N MET A 63 13.54 -0.56 -4.18
CA MET A 63 13.96 0.62 -3.42
C MET A 63 15.06 0.31 -2.40
N LYS A 64 15.28 -0.96 -2.07
CA LYS A 64 16.43 -1.48 -1.32
C LYS A 64 17.53 -1.93 -2.28
#